data_AF-A0A0S7WRU3-F1
#
_entry.id   AF-A0A0S7WRU3-F1
#
_cell.length_a   1.000
_cell.length_b   1.000
_cell.length_c   1.000
_cell.angle_alpha   90.00
_cell.angle_beta   90.00
_cell.angle_gamma   90.00
#
_symmetry.space_group_name_H-M   'P 1'
#
loop_
_entity.id
_entity.type
_entity.pdbx_description
1 polymer ?
#
loop_
_entity_poly.entity_id
_entity_poly.type
_entity_poly.pdbx_seq_one_letter_code
_entity_poly.pdbx_strand_id
1 'polypeptide(L)'
;DMGLGLFGMGGTAPYFPYFEENRARNEADKRRSLQFAREHGLTHCAIHRGMSFTGFENGKAQYDYTEGKKRYELARGLGFTSIDMSGERRMSRQALDDKGPLAKKHGFASADALVKEVFRAAIDGAKTNGLPEPVWCFGDEPPDTQAPVFVNMHRRMRELAKAKSTISWSPHGEPTHELLDVTSICSLNITDLDDIQRARDHGNVVYLNNQGRSRWAYGLYMWKAREAGVKAYQQFCWMGTHADPYYPLDSYEDDGGHVYPDRQGKLRPKVDLERIREGIDDYRYTLALTREIANARTGARKKIADDARKYLDSVLGKLKFENTRRDKKPQMTEGELDAYRKKVQEYLVRLAQ
;
A
#
# COMPACT_ATOMS: atom_id res chain seq x y z
N ASP A 1 -6.60 -7.00 10.09
CA ASP A 1 -5.15 -6.98 9.87
C ASP A 1 -4.81 -5.68 9.14
N MET A 2 -3.61 -5.14 9.28
CA MET A 2 -3.18 -4.01 8.43
C MET A 2 -2.77 -4.52 7.05
N GLY A 3 -2.88 -3.69 6.02
CA GLY A 3 -2.31 -3.99 4.71
C GLY A 3 -0.78 -3.94 4.75
N LEU A 4 -0.09 -5.03 4.45
CA LEU A 4 1.38 -5.08 4.41
C LEU A 4 1.81 -5.48 3.01
N GLY A 5 2.56 -4.62 2.31
CA GLY A 5 2.89 -4.85 0.92
C GLY A 5 4.23 -4.23 0.50
N LEU A 6 4.58 -4.47 -0.76
CA LEU A 6 5.74 -3.91 -1.45
C LEU A 6 5.30 -3.32 -2.80
N PHE A 7 5.89 -2.21 -3.23
CA PHE A 7 5.59 -1.67 -4.56
C PHE A 7 6.11 -2.62 -5.65
N GLY A 8 5.37 -2.79 -6.74
CA GLY A 8 5.78 -3.63 -7.88
C GLY A 8 5.58 -5.13 -7.69
N MET A 9 4.85 -5.57 -6.65
CA MET A 9 4.43 -6.98 -6.54
C MET A 9 3.61 -7.40 -7.77
N GLY A 10 3.83 -8.63 -8.23
CA GLY A 10 3.30 -9.13 -9.49
C GLY A 10 4.19 -8.84 -10.70
N GLY A 11 5.29 -8.09 -10.51
CA GLY A 11 6.38 -8.00 -11.48
C GLY A 11 7.37 -9.16 -11.35
N THR A 12 7.98 -9.54 -12.47
CA THR A 12 9.17 -10.41 -12.53
C THR A 12 10.21 -9.77 -13.41
N ALA A 13 11.48 -10.12 -13.20
CA ALA A 13 12.60 -9.63 -13.96
C ALA A 13 13.08 -10.73 -14.90
N PRO A 14 13.46 -10.35 -16.12
CA PRO A 14 13.19 -9.03 -16.73
C PRO A 14 11.69 -8.85 -17.04
N TYR A 15 11.09 -7.74 -16.60
CA TYR A 15 9.69 -7.41 -16.93
C TYR A 15 9.69 -6.85 -18.34
N PHE A 16 9.18 -7.63 -19.29
CA PHE A 16 9.16 -7.27 -20.71
C PHE A 16 7.72 -7.02 -21.18
N PRO A 17 7.02 -5.98 -20.69
CA PRO A 17 5.61 -5.74 -21.03
C PRO A 17 5.43 -5.23 -22.46
N TYR A 18 6.51 -4.81 -23.12
CA TYR A 18 6.51 -4.24 -24.46
C TYR A 18 6.45 -5.29 -25.57
N PHE A 19 6.77 -6.54 -25.24
CA PHE A 19 6.88 -7.64 -26.19
C PHE A 19 5.67 -8.57 -26.02
N GLU A 20 4.81 -8.64 -27.03
CA GLU A 20 3.57 -9.41 -27.00
C GLU A 20 3.83 -10.91 -26.79
N GLU A 21 4.92 -11.42 -27.35
CA GLU A 21 5.41 -12.78 -27.18
C GLU A 21 5.68 -13.13 -25.70
N ASN A 22 5.95 -12.14 -24.85
CA ASN A 22 6.18 -12.33 -23.43
C ASN A 22 4.89 -12.25 -22.58
N ARG A 23 3.73 -11.95 -23.17
CA ARG A 23 2.47 -11.76 -22.42
C ARG A 23 2.11 -12.98 -21.58
N ALA A 24 2.18 -14.19 -22.16
CA ALA A 24 1.86 -15.43 -21.43
C ALA A 24 2.82 -15.68 -20.27
N ARG A 25 4.13 -15.46 -20.50
CA ARG A 25 5.15 -15.54 -19.46
C ARG A 25 4.90 -14.54 -18.34
N ASN A 26 4.69 -13.26 -18.68
CA ASN A 26 4.41 -12.18 -17.73
C ASN A 26 3.19 -12.50 -16.84
N GLU A 27 2.15 -13.14 -17.38
CA GLU A 27 0.98 -13.56 -16.61
C GLU A 27 1.27 -14.72 -15.66
N ALA A 28 2.01 -15.74 -16.10
CA ALA A 28 2.43 -16.84 -15.24
C ALA A 28 3.35 -16.35 -14.11
N ASP A 29 4.26 -15.45 -14.46
CA ASP A 29 5.21 -14.78 -13.58
C ASP A 29 4.51 -13.93 -12.50
N LYS A 30 3.48 -13.19 -12.88
CA LYS A 30 2.65 -12.41 -11.95
C LYS A 30 2.02 -13.29 -10.89
N ARG A 31 1.42 -14.43 -11.28
CA ARG A 31 0.85 -15.39 -10.33
C ARG A 31 1.92 -15.90 -9.37
N ARG A 32 3.08 -16.33 -9.87
CA ARG A 32 4.19 -16.82 -9.05
C ARG A 32 4.69 -15.74 -8.08
N SER A 33 4.83 -14.51 -8.55
CA SER A 33 5.24 -13.36 -7.72
C SER A 33 4.25 -13.07 -6.61
N LEU A 34 2.95 -12.99 -6.92
CA LEU A 34 1.92 -12.71 -5.93
C LEU A 34 1.78 -13.86 -4.91
N GLN A 35 1.90 -15.11 -5.37
CA GLN A 35 1.91 -16.27 -4.49
C GLN A 35 3.12 -16.20 -3.53
N PHE A 36 4.31 -15.93 -4.06
CA PHE A 36 5.53 -15.82 -3.25
C PHE A 36 5.43 -14.68 -2.22
N ALA A 37 4.86 -13.53 -2.60
CA ALA A 37 4.55 -12.45 -1.67
C ALA A 37 3.60 -12.89 -0.54
N ARG A 38 2.57 -13.70 -0.86
CA ARG A 38 1.65 -14.23 0.15
C ARG A 38 2.30 -15.22 1.11
N GLU A 39 3.17 -16.10 0.59
CA GLU A 39 3.97 -17.04 1.38
C GLU A 39 4.90 -16.30 2.36
N HIS A 40 5.34 -15.09 2.03
CA HIS A 40 6.12 -14.21 2.93
C HIS A 40 5.25 -13.32 3.84
N GLY A 41 3.95 -13.58 3.89
CA GLY A 41 3.05 -12.93 4.83
C GLY A 41 2.50 -11.57 4.40
N LEU A 42 2.83 -11.05 3.21
CA LEU A 42 2.29 -9.78 2.72
C LEU A 42 0.78 -9.88 2.47
N THR A 43 -0.01 -8.90 2.90
CA THR A 43 -1.50 -8.95 2.87
C THR A 43 -2.12 -7.90 1.96
N HIS A 44 -1.32 -6.93 1.52
CA HIS A 44 -1.74 -5.86 0.64
C HIS A 44 -1.19 -6.05 -0.77
N CYS A 45 -1.96 -5.74 -1.81
CA CYS A 45 -1.45 -5.58 -3.16
C CYS A 45 -2.22 -4.50 -3.93
N ALA A 46 -1.55 -3.86 -4.89
CA ALA A 46 -2.18 -2.91 -5.80
C ALA A 46 -2.38 -3.55 -7.19
N ILE A 47 -3.60 -3.45 -7.73
CA ILE A 47 -3.93 -3.83 -9.09
C ILE A 47 -3.69 -2.62 -9.98
N HIS A 48 -2.56 -2.65 -10.68
CA HIS A 48 -2.28 -1.68 -11.73
C HIS A 48 -3.07 -2.02 -13.00
N ARG A 49 -3.51 -0.98 -13.72
CA ARG A 49 -4.36 -1.10 -14.93
C ARG A 49 -5.65 -1.90 -14.64
N GLY A 50 -6.36 -1.52 -13.56
CA GLY A 50 -7.64 -2.12 -13.20
C GLY A 50 -8.77 -1.84 -14.20
N MET A 51 -8.59 -0.83 -15.06
CA MET A 51 -9.49 -0.53 -16.17
C MET A 51 -8.73 0.16 -17.30
N SER A 52 -9.33 0.20 -18.48
CA SER A 52 -8.86 0.96 -19.63
C SER A 52 -10.00 1.78 -20.21
N PHE A 53 -9.78 3.08 -20.42
CA PHE A 53 -10.74 3.94 -21.10
C PHE A 53 -10.79 3.56 -22.59
N THR A 54 -11.98 3.27 -23.11
CA THR A 54 -12.18 2.82 -24.50
C THR A 54 -12.80 3.88 -25.40
N GLY A 55 -13.34 4.96 -24.83
CA GLY A 55 -13.90 6.07 -25.59
C GLY A 55 -15.14 6.68 -24.94
N PHE A 56 -15.81 7.55 -25.69
CA PHE A 56 -17.14 8.04 -25.36
C PHE A 56 -18.15 7.44 -26.31
N GLU A 57 -19.28 6.98 -25.76
CA GLU A 57 -20.43 6.54 -26.52
C GLU A 57 -21.66 7.28 -26.02
N ASN A 58 -22.34 8.02 -26.91
CA ASN A 58 -23.53 8.80 -26.58
C ASN A 58 -23.35 9.72 -25.35
N GLY A 59 -22.19 10.39 -25.27
CA GLY A 59 -21.85 11.29 -24.17
C GLY A 59 -21.48 10.60 -22.85
N LYS A 60 -21.28 9.27 -22.85
CA LYS A 60 -20.88 8.51 -21.67
C LYS A 60 -19.49 7.90 -21.82
N ALA A 61 -18.69 8.00 -20.77
CA ALA A 61 -17.35 7.41 -20.76
C ALA A 61 -17.44 5.88 -20.67
N GLN A 62 -16.67 5.18 -21.52
CA GLN A 62 -16.64 3.73 -21.59
C GLN A 62 -15.31 3.19 -21.06
N TYR A 63 -15.39 2.07 -20.34
CA TYR A 63 -14.24 1.42 -19.71
C TYR A 63 -14.29 -0.10 -19.88
N ASP A 64 -13.15 -0.69 -20.21
CA ASP A 64 -12.92 -2.14 -20.16
C ASP A 64 -12.29 -2.52 -18.81
N TYR A 65 -12.89 -3.50 -18.13
CA TYR A 65 -12.48 -4.01 -16.82
C TYR A 65 -11.95 -5.46 -16.87
N THR A 66 -11.85 -6.06 -18.06
CA THR A 66 -11.54 -7.50 -18.24
C THR A 66 -10.24 -7.89 -17.54
N GLU A 67 -9.17 -7.13 -17.79
CA GLU A 67 -7.87 -7.36 -17.15
C GLU A 67 -7.88 -7.07 -15.64
N GLY A 68 -8.63 -6.06 -15.21
CA GLY A 68 -8.79 -5.71 -13.80
C GLY A 68 -9.46 -6.84 -13.00
N LYS A 69 -10.54 -7.42 -13.53
CA LYS A 69 -11.24 -8.58 -12.95
C LYS A 69 -10.33 -9.76 -12.76
N LYS A 70 -9.64 -10.17 -13.83
CA LYS A 70 -8.71 -11.30 -13.78
C LYS A 70 -7.65 -11.12 -12.68
N ARG A 71 -7.10 -9.90 -12.53
CA ARG A 71 -6.09 -9.59 -11.51
C ARG A 71 -6.68 -9.54 -10.10
N TYR A 72 -7.89 -9.01 -9.96
CA TYR A 72 -8.61 -8.97 -8.70
C TYR A 72 -8.94 -10.36 -8.19
N GLU A 73 -9.50 -11.21 -9.06
CA GLU A 73 -9.81 -12.61 -8.75
C GLU A 73 -8.54 -13.39 -8.38
N LEU A 74 -7.43 -13.18 -9.11
CA LEU A 74 -6.14 -13.78 -8.77
C LEU A 74 -5.67 -13.36 -7.37
N ALA A 75 -5.65 -12.07 -7.07
CA ALA A 75 -5.22 -11.56 -5.76
C ALA A 75 -6.12 -12.08 -4.62
N ARG A 76 -7.44 -12.08 -4.82
CA ARG A 76 -8.40 -12.63 -3.86
C ARG A 76 -8.21 -14.13 -3.66
N GLY A 77 -8.03 -14.89 -4.74
CA GLY A 77 -7.81 -16.34 -4.71
C GLY A 77 -6.51 -16.74 -4.02
N LEU A 78 -5.49 -15.87 -4.05
CA LEU A 78 -4.24 -16.04 -3.29
C LEU A 78 -4.35 -15.58 -1.82
N GLY A 79 -5.50 -15.04 -1.41
CA GLY A 79 -5.77 -14.63 -0.04
C GLY A 79 -5.20 -13.26 0.34
N PHE A 80 -5.02 -12.34 -0.61
CA PHE A 80 -4.81 -10.93 -0.27
C PHE A 80 -6.08 -10.34 0.37
N THR A 81 -5.92 -9.69 1.52
CA THR A 81 -7.04 -9.14 2.30
C THR A 81 -7.20 -7.64 2.14
N SER A 82 -6.15 -6.95 1.65
CA SER A 82 -6.18 -5.53 1.29
C SER A 82 -5.78 -5.43 -0.18
N ILE A 83 -6.68 -4.91 -1.02
CA ILE A 83 -6.46 -4.83 -2.47
C ILE A 83 -6.95 -3.48 -2.95
N ASP A 84 -6.02 -2.67 -3.45
CA ASP A 84 -6.34 -1.41 -4.08
C ASP A 84 -6.34 -1.56 -5.60
N MET A 85 -7.14 -0.77 -6.29
CA MET A 85 -7.20 -0.76 -7.74
C MET A 85 -6.88 0.62 -8.29
N SER A 86 -5.90 0.71 -9.19
CA SER A 86 -5.55 1.98 -9.80
C SER A 86 -6.60 2.43 -10.82
N GLY A 87 -6.99 3.70 -10.77
CA GLY A 87 -7.75 4.35 -11.83
C GLY A 87 -6.97 4.49 -13.15
N GLU A 88 -7.70 4.64 -14.26
CA GLU A 88 -7.12 5.03 -15.55
C GLU A 88 -6.59 6.48 -15.45
N ARG A 89 -5.37 6.75 -15.93
CA ARG A 89 -4.71 8.05 -15.67
C ARG A 89 -4.76 9.02 -16.85
N ARG A 90 -4.70 8.54 -18.08
CA ARG A 90 -4.52 9.40 -19.26
C ARG A 90 -5.77 10.24 -19.52
N MET A 91 -6.93 9.61 -19.64
CA MET A 91 -8.18 10.32 -19.89
C MET A 91 -8.59 11.13 -18.66
N SER A 92 -8.45 10.57 -17.47
CA SER A 92 -8.74 11.29 -16.22
C SER A 92 -7.89 12.55 -16.07
N ARG A 93 -6.58 12.49 -16.39
CA ARG A 93 -5.71 13.68 -16.36
C ARG A 93 -6.12 14.71 -17.40
N GLN A 94 -6.39 14.28 -18.64
CA GLN A 94 -6.85 15.18 -19.70
C GLN A 94 -8.17 15.88 -19.34
N ALA A 95 -9.11 15.18 -18.70
CA ALA A 95 -10.36 15.78 -18.23
C ALA A 95 -10.12 16.82 -17.13
N LEU A 96 -9.20 16.54 -16.18
CA LEU A 96 -8.84 17.48 -15.12
C LEU A 96 -8.12 18.72 -15.65
N ASP A 97 -7.27 18.58 -16.67
CA ASP A 97 -6.57 19.69 -17.28
C ASP A 97 -7.41 20.45 -18.33
N ASP A 98 -8.61 19.93 -18.67
CA ASP A 98 -9.46 20.52 -19.71
C ASP A 98 -10.00 21.89 -19.29
N LYS A 99 -9.91 22.84 -20.23
CA LYS A 99 -10.48 24.19 -20.12
C LYS A 99 -11.73 24.37 -20.98
N GLY A 100 -12.33 23.28 -21.45
CA GLY A 100 -13.54 23.27 -22.28
C GLY A 100 -13.40 22.64 -23.68
N PRO A 101 -12.26 22.68 -24.38
CA PRO A 101 -12.14 22.09 -25.72
C PRO A 101 -12.46 20.60 -25.77
N LEU A 102 -11.98 19.82 -24.80
CA LEU A 102 -12.24 18.38 -24.76
C LEU A 102 -13.68 18.09 -24.37
N ALA A 103 -14.23 18.81 -23.39
CA ALA A 103 -15.64 18.72 -23.02
C ALA A 103 -16.56 19.00 -24.21
N LYS A 104 -16.34 20.11 -24.93
CA LYS A 104 -17.10 20.49 -26.11
C LYS A 104 -16.99 19.43 -27.21
N LYS A 105 -15.79 18.91 -27.47
CA LYS A 105 -15.55 17.86 -28.47
C LYS A 105 -16.42 16.61 -28.22
N HIS A 106 -16.68 16.28 -26.96
CA HIS A 106 -17.46 15.11 -26.57
C HIS A 106 -18.89 15.44 -26.13
N GLY A 107 -19.37 16.67 -26.39
CA GLY A 107 -20.77 17.06 -26.16
C GLY A 107 -21.12 17.36 -24.70
N PHE A 108 -20.14 17.58 -23.83
CA PHE A 108 -20.37 17.96 -22.44
C PHE A 108 -20.63 19.47 -22.31
N ALA A 109 -21.53 19.83 -21.40
CA ALA A 109 -21.88 21.23 -21.12
C ALA A 109 -20.74 22.05 -20.51
N SER A 110 -19.78 21.40 -19.84
CA SER A 110 -18.62 22.05 -19.22
C SER A 110 -17.48 21.06 -18.98
N ALA A 111 -16.27 21.60 -18.70
CA ALA A 111 -15.13 20.79 -18.26
C ALA A 111 -15.44 20.01 -16.96
N ASP A 112 -16.19 20.61 -16.03
CA ASP A 112 -16.58 19.93 -14.79
C ASP A 112 -17.59 18.79 -15.04
N ALA A 113 -18.48 18.94 -16.01
CA ALA A 113 -19.37 17.86 -16.44
C ALA A 113 -18.58 16.68 -17.03
N LEU A 114 -17.54 16.97 -17.83
CA LEU A 114 -16.62 15.96 -18.33
C LEU A 114 -15.85 15.26 -17.20
N VAL A 115 -15.29 16.02 -16.25
CA VAL A 115 -14.60 15.45 -15.07
C VAL A 115 -15.54 14.52 -14.32
N LYS A 116 -16.75 15.01 -13.99
CA LYS A 116 -17.75 14.20 -13.29
C LYS A 116 -18.05 12.89 -14.04
N GLU A 117 -18.30 12.95 -15.35
CA GLU A 117 -18.61 11.77 -16.15
C GLU A 117 -17.45 10.76 -16.14
N VAL A 118 -16.23 11.20 -16.46
CA VAL A 118 -15.05 10.34 -16.55
C VAL A 118 -14.82 9.56 -15.25
N PHE A 119 -14.88 10.24 -14.11
CA PHE A 119 -14.67 9.57 -12.82
C PHE A 119 -15.87 8.73 -12.37
N ARG A 120 -17.11 9.22 -12.55
CA ARG A 120 -18.31 8.48 -12.12
C ARG A 120 -18.53 7.22 -12.93
N ALA A 121 -18.38 7.27 -14.25
CA ALA A 121 -18.47 6.09 -15.10
C ALA A 121 -17.44 5.03 -14.69
N ALA A 122 -16.20 5.44 -14.38
CA ALA A 122 -15.16 4.54 -13.89
C ALA A 122 -15.53 3.87 -12.54
N ILE A 123 -16.05 4.65 -11.58
CA ILE A 123 -16.46 4.18 -10.25
C ILE A 123 -17.67 3.23 -10.35
N ASP A 124 -18.71 3.64 -11.07
CA ASP A 124 -19.95 2.89 -11.19
C ASP A 124 -19.75 1.61 -12.02
N GLY A 125 -18.90 1.66 -13.05
CA GLY A 125 -18.46 0.50 -13.79
C GLY A 125 -17.66 -0.47 -12.92
N ALA A 126 -16.71 0.00 -12.10
CA ALA A 126 -15.97 -0.86 -11.17
C ALA A 126 -16.92 -1.57 -10.19
N LYS A 127 -17.85 -0.83 -9.60
CA LYS A 127 -18.88 -1.38 -8.69
C LYS A 127 -19.74 -2.45 -9.37
N THR A 128 -20.24 -2.17 -10.57
CA THR A 128 -21.06 -3.12 -11.35
C THR A 128 -20.30 -4.41 -11.67
N ASN A 129 -18.99 -4.30 -11.82
CA ASN A 129 -18.09 -5.41 -12.11
C ASN A 129 -17.57 -6.13 -10.86
N GLY A 130 -18.04 -5.77 -9.66
CA GLY A 130 -17.61 -6.40 -8.39
C GLY A 130 -16.16 -6.06 -8.00
N LEU A 131 -15.61 -4.96 -8.52
CA LEU A 131 -14.24 -4.53 -8.27
C LEU A 131 -14.17 -3.50 -7.14
N PRO A 132 -12.99 -3.36 -6.48
CA PRO A 132 -12.74 -2.25 -5.58
C PRO A 132 -12.97 -0.90 -6.27
N GLU A 133 -13.35 0.10 -5.49
CA GLU A 133 -13.42 1.47 -6.00
C GLU A 133 -12.03 1.90 -6.50
N PRO A 134 -11.92 2.50 -7.70
CA PRO A 134 -10.63 2.93 -8.20
C PRO A 134 -10.05 4.10 -7.41
N VAL A 135 -8.72 4.11 -7.28
CA VAL A 135 -7.96 5.19 -6.67
C VAL A 135 -6.98 5.74 -7.69
N TRP A 136 -6.99 7.04 -7.91
CA TRP A 136 -6.14 7.69 -8.90
C TRP A 136 -4.88 8.27 -8.25
N CYS A 137 -3.73 7.95 -8.83
CA CYS A 137 -2.44 8.50 -8.43
C CYS A 137 -1.89 9.44 -9.49
N PHE A 138 -1.82 10.73 -9.16
CA PHE A 138 -1.25 11.78 -9.99
C PHE A 138 -0.07 12.40 -9.26
N GLY A 139 1.14 12.10 -9.72
CA GLY A 139 2.37 12.61 -9.13
C GLY A 139 3.03 11.65 -8.14
N ASP A 140 4.18 12.10 -7.62
CA ASP A 140 5.00 11.44 -6.61
C ASP A 140 5.87 12.52 -5.95
N GLU A 141 5.94 12.52 -4.62
CA GLU A 141 6.72 13.41 -3.76
C GLU A 141 6.80 14.88 -4.25
N PRO A 142 5.66 15.61 -4.37
CA PRO A 142 5.67 16.94 -4.93
C PRO A 142 6.37 17.95 -4.00
N PRO A 143 7.20 18.86 -4.53
CA PRO A 143 7.68 20.00 -3.76
C PRO A 143 6.54 21.00 -3.51
N ASP A 144 6.75 21.94 -2.60
CA ASP A 144 5.77 22.99 -2.26
C ASP A 144 5.31 23.81 -3.48
N THR A 145 6.17 23.98 -4.49
CA THR A 145 5.82 24.70 -5.74
C THR A 145 4.84 23.94 -6.63
N GLN A 146 4.74 22.61 -6.48
CA GLN A 146 3.83 21.77 -7.26
C GLN A 146 2.63 21.29 -6.45
N ALA A 147 2.72 21.26 -5.11
CA ALA A 147 1.64 20.80 -4.24
C ALA A 147 0.29 21.47 -4.52
N PRO A 148 0.16 22.79 -4.77
CA PRO A 148 -1.12 23.43 -5.09
C PRO A 148 -1.82 22.85 -6.32
N VAL A 149 -1.06 22.37 -7.31
CA VAL A 149 -1.64 21.73 -8.51
C VAL A 149 -2.34 20.41 -8.13
N PHE A 150 -1.69 19.60 -7.30
CA PHE A 150 -2.23 18.33 -6.82
C PHE A 150 -3.39 18.54 -5.84
N VAL A 151 -3.30 19.56 -4.98
CA VAL A 151 -4.40 19.95 -4.09
C VAL A 151 -5.66 20.26 -4.90
N ASN A 152 -5.56 21.16 -5.88
CA ASN A 152 -6.69 21.52 -6.74
C ASN A 152 -7.24 20.31 -7.49
N MET A 153 -6.35 19.45 -7.99
CA MET A 153 -6.73 18.22 -8.70
C MET A 153 -7.54 17.27 -7.81
N HIS A 154 -7.01 16.94 -6.63
CA HIS A 154 -7.65 16.02 -5.69
C HIS A 154 -8.96 16.59 -5.15
N ARG A 155 -9.01 17.90 -4.89
CA ARG A 155 -10.24 18.60 -4.50
C ARG A 155 -11.31 18.49 -5.57
N ARG A 156 -11.00 18.83 -6.84
CA ARG A 156 -11.96 18.73 -7.95
C ARG A 156 -12.47 17.32 -8.15
N MET A 157 -11.60 16.31 -8.11
CA MET A 157 -12.01 14.89 -8.18
C MET A 157 -13.01 14.51 -7.08
N ARG A 158 -12.71 14.91 -5.84
CA ARG A 158 -13.53 14.63 -4.67
C ARG A 158 -14.87 15.36 -4.73
N GLU A 159 -14.88 16.64 -5.07
CA GLU A 159 -16.08 17.47 -5.05
C GLU A 159 -17.03 17.12 -6.20
N LEU A 160 -16.52 16.98 -7.42
CA LEU A 160 -17.33 16.76 -8.61
C LEU A 160 -17.80 15.31 -8.76
N ALA A 161 -16.97 14.33 -8.37
CA ALA A 161 -17.22 12.92 -8.64
C ALA A 161 -17.18 11.99 -7.42
N LYS A 162 -16.81 12.52 -6.24
CA LYS A 162 -16.52 11.70 -5.04
C LYS A 162 -15.43 10.65 -5.31
N ALA A 163 -14.53 10.93 -6.26
CA ALA A 163 -13.46 10.03 -6.64
C ALA A 163 -12.32 10.08 -5.63
N LYS A 164 -11.66 8.93 -5.43
CA LYS A 164 -10.54 8.78 -4.50
C LYS A 164 -9.21 9.07 -5.17
N SER A 165 -8.36 9.85 -4.51
CA SER A 165 -6.98 10.08 -4.93
C SER A 165 -5.98 9.48 -3.95
N THR A 166 -4.77 9.22 -4.43
CA THR A 166 -3.61 8.85 -3.63
C THR A 166 -2.38 9.52 -4.20
N ILE A 167 -1.41 9.86 -3.35
CA ILE A 167 -0.06 10.25 -3.76
C ILE A 167 0.90 9.84 -2.65
N SER A 168 2.16 9.62 -2.99
CA SER A 168 3.22 9.36 -2.02
C SER A 168 3.96 10.67 -1.73
N TRP A 169 4.12 11.09 -0.47
CA TRP A 169 4.88 12.30 -0.13
C TRP A 169 5.28 12.38 1.35
N SER A 170 6.01 13.44 1.70
CA SER A 170 6.27 13.84 3.09
C SER A 170 5.71 15.26 3.30
N PRO A 171 4.83 15.50 4.27
CA PRO A 171 4.44 16.84 4.65
C PRO A 171 5.66 17.60 5.20
N HIS A 172 5.90 18.83 4.75
CA HIS A 172 7.04 19.63 5.23
C HIS A 172 6.79 21.14 5.24
N GLY A 173 5.97 21.65 4.31
CA GLY A 173 5.56 23.06 4.22
C GLY A 173 4.04 23.15 4.14
N GLU A 174 3.47 24.34 4.32
CA GLU A 174 2.01 24.48 4.30
C GLU A 174 1.35 23.94 3.01
N PRO A 175 1.91 24.17 1.80
CA PRO A 175 1.33 23.62 0.58
C PRO A 175 1.28 22.08 0.56
N THR A 176 2.31 21.41 1.09
CA THR A 176 2.36 19.93 1.16
C THR A 176 1.52 19.37 2.31
N HIS A 177 1.23 20.13 3.36
CA HIS A 177 0.27 19.74 4.40
C HIS A 177 -1.18 19.86 3.92
N GLU A 178 -1.53 20.82 3.05
CA GLU A 178 -2.88 20.93 2.48
C GLU A 178 -3.28 19.66 1.70
N LEU A 179 -2.30 18.89 1.18
CA LEU A 179 -2.57 17.58 0.57
C LEU A 179 -3.19 16.58 1.56
N LEU A 180 -2.92 16.70 2.87
CA LEU A 180 -3.52 15.85 3.90
C LEU A 180 -5.04 16.04 3.99
N ASP A 181 -5.55 17.18 3.56
CA ASP A 181 -6.98 17.52 3.67
C ASP A 181 -7.78 16.96 2.48
N VAL A 182 -7.15 16.90 1.30
CA VAL A 182 -7.83 16.60 0.04
C VAL A 182 -7.46 15.25 -0.58
N THR A 183 -6.41 14.57 -0.13
CA THR A 183 -5.99 13.27 -0.67
C THR A 183 -6.69 12.12 0.06
N SER A 184 -7.43 11.27 -0.65
CA SER A 184 -8.25 10.23 0.00
C SER A 184 -7.43 9.12 0.67
N ILE A 185 -6.30 8.76 0.07
CA ILE A 185 -5.30 7.85 0.64
C ILE A 185 -3.95 8.59 0.69
N CYS A 186 -3.54 9.01 1.88
CA CYS A 186 -2.27 9.68 2.12
C CYS A 186 -1.16 8.64 2.29
N SER A 187 -0.30 8.42 1.29
CA SER A 187 0.84 7.50 1.40
C SER A 187 2.07 8.26 1.89
N LEU A 188 2.28 8.27 3.21
CA LEU A 188 3.24 9.18 3.85
C LEU A 188 4.60 8.51 4.12
N ASN A 189 5.67 9.22 3.74
CA ASN A 189 7.05 8.74 3.86
C ASN A 189 7.72 9.25 5.14
N ILE A 190 7.59 10.54 5.42
CA ILE A 190 7.93 11.15 6.72
C ILE A 190 6.65 11.78 7.25
N THR A 191 6.27 11.45 8.49
CA THR A 191 5.06 11.97 9.11
C THR A 191 5.12 11.83 10.63
N ASP A 192 4.25 12.56 11.33
CA ASP A 192 4.01 12.44 12.77
C ASP A 192 2.54 12.13 13.10
N LEU A 193 2.20 12.16 14.39
CA LEU A 193 0.83 11.90 14.86
C LEU A 193 -0.15 13.01 14.48
N ASP A 194 0.31 14.26 14.38
CA ASP A 194 -0.54 15.41 14.07
C ASP A 194 -0.94 15.38 12.59
N ASP A 195 -0.02 15.02 11.70
CA ASP A 195 -0.31 14.75 10.29
C ASP A 195 -1.37 13.65 10.12
N ILE A 196 -1.20 12.54 10.84
CA ILE A 196 -2.12 11.40 10.79
C ILE A 196 -3.51 11.82 11.29
N GLN A 197 -3.56 12.60 12.37
CA GLN A 197 -4.79 13.12 12.92
C GLN A 197 -5.47 14.08 11.92
N ARG A 198 -4.72 15.03 11.34
CA ARG A 198 -5.22 15.98 10.34
C ARG A 198 -5.84 15.27 9.13
N ALA A 199 -5.15 14.27 8.58
CA ALA A 199 -5.69 13.48 7.48
C ALA A 199 -7.01 12.79 7.85
N ARG A 200 -7.07 12.19 9.06
CA ARG A 200 -8.26 11.49 9.54
C ARG A 200 -9.43 12.42 9.81
N ASP A 201 -9.19 13.62 10.33
CA ASP A 201 -10.23 14.63 10.56
C ASP A 201 -10.91 15.07 9.26
N HIS A 202 -10.20 14.98 8.14
CA HIS A 202 -10.74 15.19 6.79
C HIS A 202 -11.31 13.93 6.13
N GLY A 203 -11.47 12.84 6.89
CA GLY A 203 -12.02 11.57 6.40
C GLY A 203 -11.06 10.78 5.50
N ASN A 204 -9.77 11.09 5.53
CA ASN A 204 -8.78 10.45 4.68
C ASN A 204 -8.15 9.23 5.38
N VAL A 205 -7.64 8.31 4.56
CA VAL A 205 -6.96 7.10 5.02
C VAL A 205 -5.46 7.34 4.97
N VAL A 206 -4.74 6.98 6.03
CA VAL A 206 -3.27 7.04 6.03
C VAL A 206 -2.67 5.68 5.74
N TYR A 207 -1.81 5.67 4.72
CA TYR A 207 -0.82 4.64 4.48
C TYR A 207 0.55 5.19 4.84
N LEU A 208 1.46 4.30 5.21
CA LEU A 208 2.87 4.65 5.28
C LEU A 208 3.60 4.02 4.11
N ASN A 209 4.68 4.66 3.66
CA ASN A 209 5.60 4.06 2.72
C ASN A 209 7.07 4.28 3.08
N ASN A 210 7.93 3.37 2.66
CA ASN A 210 9.40 3.49 2.79
C ASN A 210 9.94 3.67 4.23
N GLN A 211 9.29 3.02 5.21
CA GLN A 211 9.62 3.10 6.63
C GLN A 211 10.76 2.18 7.07
N GLY A 212 11.35 1.44 6.12
CA GLY A 212 12.48 0.57 6.35
C GLY A 212 12.25 -0.86 5.87
N ARG A 213 13.35 -1.53 5.58
CA ARG A 213 13.43 -2.91 5.07
C ARG A 213 13.84 -3.90 6.16
N SER A 214 13.40 -3.66 7.40
CA SER A 214 13.85 -4.41 8.58
C SER A 214 12.71 -5.13 9.29
N ARG A 215 13.09 -6.11 10.11
CA ARG A 215 12.20 -6.78 11.05
C ARG A 215 11.48 -5.80 11.98
N TRP A 216 12.22 -4.82 12.51
CA TRP A 216 11.65 -3.73 13.30
C TRP A 216 10.53 -2.98 12.56
N ALA A 217 10.80 -2.55 11.32
CA ALA A 217 9.88 -1.76 10.53
C ALA A 217 8.56 -2.49 10.29
N TYR A 218 8.61 -3.75 9.85
CA TYR A 218 7.41 -4.58 9.59
C TYR A 218 6.77 -5.20 10.84
N GLY A 219 7.48 -5.18 11.98
CA GLY A 219 7.02 -5.73 13.26
C GLY A 219 6.41 -4.68 14.18
N LEU A 220 7.13 -4.36 15.26
CA LEU A 220 6.60 -3.51 16.33
C LEU A 220 6.38 -2.06 15.91
N TYR A 221 7.11 -1.58 14.91
CA TYR A 221 6.82 -0.27 14.34
C TYR A 221 5.46 -0.25 13.60
N MET A 222 5.15 -1.29 12.82
CA MET A 222 3.82 -1.46 12.21
C MET A 222 2.70 -1.70 13.22
N TRP A 223 3.01 -2.33 14.36
CA TRP A 223 2.07 -2.40 15.48
C TRP A 223 1.65 -1.00 15.93
N LYS A 224 2.63 -0.13 16.18
CA LYS A 224 2.40 1.25 16.59
C LYS A 224 1.69 2.08 15.52
N ALA A 225 2.08 1.93 14.25
CA ALA A 225 1.40 2.56 13.13
C ALA A 225 -0.09 2.20 13.09
N ARG A 226 -0.41 0.92 13.30
CA ARG A 226 -1.80 0.48 13.39
C ARG A 226 -2.54 1.12 14.57
N GLU A 227 -1.91 1.25 15.73
CA GLU A 227 -2.52 1.93 16.89
C GLU A 227 -2.84 3.41 16.57
N ALA A 228 -2.00 4.08 15.79
CA ALA A 228 -2.24 5.45 15.31
C ALA A 228 -3.33 5.54 14.21
N GLY A 229 -3.81 4.41 13.69
CA GLY A 229 -4.88 4.34 12.69
C GLY A 229 -4.41 4.14 11.25
N VAL A 230 -3.12 3.89 11.01
CA VAL A 230 -2.58 3.55 9.69
C VAL A 230 -3.24 2.27 9.16
N LYS A 231 -3.61 2.27 7.88
CA LYS A 231 -4.35 1.17 7.22
C LYS A 231 -3.49 0.26 6.37
N ALA A 232 -2.40 0.78 5.80
CA ALA A 232 -1.45 -0.03 5.07
C ALA A 232 -0.03 0.52 5.14
N TYR A 233 0.93 -0.37 4.86
CA TYR A 233 2.34 -0.07 4.71
C TYR A 233 2.88 -0.68 3.42
N GLN A 234 3.59 0.13 2.64
CA GLN A 234 4.22 -0.26 1.39
C GLN A 234 5.70 0.12 1.37
N GLN A 235 6.59 -0.83 1.09
CA GLN A 235 8.02 -0.53 0.93
C GLN A 235 8.45 -0.68 -0.54
N PHE A 236 9.28 0.24 -1.01
CA PHE A 236 9.91 0.17 -2.33
C PHE A 236 11.17 -0.72 -2.26
N CYS A 237 11.34 -1.75 -3.09
CA CYS A 237 10.37 -2.33 -4.04
C CYS A 237 10.42 -3.86 -4.00
N TRP A 238 9.35 -4.54 -4.43
CA TRP A 238 9.29 -6.01 -4.52
C TRP A 238 10.47 -6.55 -5.32
N MET A 239 10.67 -6.00 -6.51
CA MET A 239 11.76 -6.34 -7.41
C MET A 239 12.26 -5.07 -8.08
N GLY A 240 13.58 -4.86 -8.03
CA GLY A 240 14.28 -3.73 -8.64
C GLY A 240 15.38 -4.18 -9.61
N THR A 241 15.39 -5.47 -9.95
CA THR A 241 16.40 -6.08 -10.81
C THR A 241 16.36 -5.48 -12.21
N HIS A 242 17.54 -5.12 -12.70
CA HIS A 242 17.75 -4.59 -14.04
C HIS A 242 17.96 -5.75 -15.04
N ALA A 243 18.84 -5.63 -16.02
CA ALA A 243 19.12 -6.68 -16.99
C ALA A 243 19.81 -7.91 -16.36
N ASP A 244 20.77 -7.72 -15.44
CA ASP A 244 21.49 -8.78 -14.74
C ASP A 244 21.45 -8.61 -13.20
N PRO A 245 20.68 -9.44 -12.47
CA PRO A 245 20.62 -9.40 -10.99
C PRO A 245 21.96 -9.72 -10.31
N TYR A 246 22.93 -10.28 -11.03
CA TYR A 246 24.21 -10.70 -10.49
C TYR A 246 25.33 -9.68 -10.78
N TYR A 247 25.04 -8.60 -11.50
CA TYR A 247 26.01 -7.56 -11.85
C TYR A 247 25.67 -6.22 -11.19
N PRO A 248 26.39 -5.81 -10.13
CA PRO A 248 26.10 -4.57 -9.40
C PRO A 248 26.17 -3.28 -10.22
N LEU A 249 26.90 -3.26 -11.35
CA LEU A 249 27.04 -2.07 -12.20
C LEU A 249 25.97 -1.99 -13.31
N ASP A 250 25.02 -2.93 -13.34
CA ASP A 250 23.91 -2.94 -14.31
C ASP A 250 22.79 -1.95 -13.96
N SER A 251 22.90 -1.28 -12.82
CA SER A 251 21.90 -0.33 -12.31
C SER A 251 22.55 0.94 -11.76
N TYR A 252 21.73 1.98 -11.62
CA TYR A 252 22.08 3.24 -10.96
C TYR A 252 22.24 3.09 -9.43
N GLU A 253 21.65 2.05 -8.82
CA GLU A 253 21.72 1.76 -7.38
C GLU A 253 21.93 0.26 -7.14
N ASP A 254 22.53 -0.14 -6.01
CA ASP A 254 22.48 -1.53 -5.54
C ASP A 254 21.01 -1.98 -5.54
N ASP A 255 20.67 -2.96 -6.39
CA ASP A 255 19.28 -3.37 -6.68
C ASP A 255 18.41 -3.39 -5.41
N GLY A 256 17.53 -2.39 -5.27
CA GLY A 256 16.67 -2.18 -4.11
C GLY A 256 15.50 -3.15 -3.98
N GLY A 257 15.41 -4.16 -4.86
CA GLY A 257 14.43 -5.23 -4.82
C GLY A 257 14.62 -6.17 -3.63
N HIS A 258 13.52 -6.77 -3.18
CA HIS A 258 13.48 -7.77 -2.09
C HIS A 258 13.49 -9.21 -2.61
N VAL A 259 13.24 -9.39 -3.90
CA VAL A 259 13.38 -10.68 -4.60
C VAL A 259 14.21 -10.51 -5.87
N TYR A 260 14.83 -11.60 -6.31
CA TYR A 260 15.50 -11.70 -7.60
C TYR A 260 15.17 -13.06 -8.26
N PRO A 261 15.15 -13.16 -9.59
CA PRO A 261 15.02 -14.45 -10.26
C PRO A 261 16.35 -15.21 -10.20
N ASP A 262 16.31 -16.52 -9.97
CA ASP A 262 17.45 -17.39 -10.24
C ASP A 262 17.62 -17.69 -11.74
N ARG A 263 18.66 -18.44 -12.11
CA ARG A 263 18.92 -18.83 -13.50
C ARG A 263 17.78 -19.62 -14.15
N GLN A 264 16.85 -20.18 -13.36
CA GLN A 264 15.67 -20.89 -13.83
C GLN A 264 14.41 -20.00 -13.82
N GLY A 265 14.56 -18.71 -13.51
CA GLY A 265 13.47 -17.76 -13.40
C GLY A 265 12.57 -17.98 -12.18
N LYS A 266 13.03 -18.73 -11.17
CA LYS A 266 12.33 -18.86 -9.89
C LYS A 266 12.73 -17.72 -8.97
N LEU A 267 11.75 -17.11 -8.31
CA LEU A 267 12.01 -16.04 -7.35
C LEU A 267 12.77 -16.57 -6.13
N ARG A 268 13.79 -15.83 -5.71
CA ARG A 268 14.58 -16.04 -4.50
C ARG A 268 14.45 -14.81 -3.60
N PRO A 269 14.30 -15.00 -2.28
CA PRO A 269 14.25 -13.90 -1.35
C PRO A 269 15.67 -13.36 -1.14
N LYS A 270 15.81 -12.04 -0.98
CA LYS A 270 17.00 -11.47 -0.35
C LYS A 270 16.87 -11.60 1.18
N VAL A 271 17.99 -11.48 1.89
CA VAL A 271 18.03 -11.55 3.37
C VAL A 271 17.02 -10.57 3.99
N ASP A 272 16.90 -9.37 3.45
CA ASP A 272 15.96 -8.37 3.95
C ASP A 272 14.49 -8.80 3.86
N LEU A 273 14.11 -9.61 2.86
CA LEU A 273 12.74 -10.13 2.77
C LEU A 273 12.45 -11.15 3.89
N GLU A 274 13.43 -11.98 4.25
CA GLU A 274 13.29 -12.90 5.39
C GLU A 274 13.20 -12.12 6.71
N ARG A 275 13.95 -11.03 6.86
CA ARG A 275 13.82 -10.12 8.01
C ARG A 275 12.45 -9.43 8.05
N ILE A 276 11.93 -9.02 6.89
CA ILE A 276 10.56 -8.50 6.78
C ILE A 276 9.55 -9.57 7.22
N ARG A 277 9.67 -10.81 6.74
CA ARG A 277 8.80 -11.93 7.13
C ARG A 277 8.80 -12.13 8.64
N GLU A 278 9.98 -12.15 9.25
CA GLU A 278 10.14 -12.19 10.71
C GLU A 278 9.40 -11.03 11.40
N GLY A 279 9.51 -9.81 10.86
CA GLY A 279 8.80 -8.65 11.41
C GLY A 279 7.29 -8.82 11.34
N ILE A 280 6.77 -9.28 10.20
CA ILE A 280 5.35 -9.57 10.01
C ILE A 280 4.86 -10.59 11.04
N ASP A 281 5.65 -11.62 11.32
CA ASP A 281 5.33 -12.61 12.35
C ASP A 281 5.30 -11.99 13.76
N ASP A 282 6.27 -11.12 14.10
CA ASP A 282 6.26 -10.41 15.39
C ASP A 282 4.98 -9.59 15.55
N TYR A 283 4.62 -8.81 14.55
CA TYR A 283 3.39 -8.02 14.52
C TYR A 283 2.14 -8.89 14.70
N ARG A 284 2.07 -10.05 14.02
CA ARG A 284 0.95 -10.98 14.13
C ARG A 284 0.88 -11.67 15.48
N TYR A 285 2.02 -12.02 16.09
CA TYR A 285 2.06 -12.56 17.44
C TYR A 285 1.58 -11.52 18.46
N THR A 286 1.95 -10.24 18.29
CA THR A 286 1.42 -9.15 19.12
C THR A 286 -0.10 -9.00 18.97
N LEU A 287 -0.62 -9.11 17.74
CA LEU A 287 -2.07 -9.10 17.47
C LEU A 287 -2.77 -10.28 18.13
N ALA A 288 -2.23 -11.48 17.97
CA ALA A 288 -2.77 -12.69 18.58
C ALA A 288 -2.80 -12.56 20.11
N LEU A 289 -1.69 -12.16 20.73
CA LEU A 289 -1.61 -12.03 22.18
C LEU A 289 -2.58 -10.97 22.71
N THR A 290 -2.68 -9.82 22.03
CA THR A 290 -3.63 -8.77 22.42
C THR A 290 -5.08 -9.25 22.39
N ARG A 291 -5.45 -10.07 21.39
CA ARG A 291 -6.78 -10.69 21.30
C ARG A 291 -7.01 -11.70 22.42
N GLU A 292 -6.04 -12.57 22.66
CA GLU A 292 -6.14 -13.59 23.73
C GLU A 292 -6.25 -12.96 25.12
N ILE A 293 -5.51 -11.89 25.39
CA ILE A 293 -5.65 -11.11 26.63
C ILE A 293 -7.07 -10.57 26.80
N ALA A 294 -7.70 -10.07 25.72
CA ALA A 294 -9.07 -9.54 25.78
C ALA A 294 -10.13 -10.64 25.99
N ASN A 295 -9.87 -11.86 25.50
CA ASN A 295 -10.78 -13.00 25.62
C ASN A 295 -10.69 -13.70 26.98
N ALA A 296 -9.55 -13.63 27.64
CA ALA A 296 -9.31 -14.24 28.94
C ALA A 296 -9.92 -13.41 30.10
N ARG A 297 -11.19 -13.67 30.42
CA ARG A 297 -11.97 -12.82 31.37
C ARG A 297 -11.98 -13.30 32.82
N THR A 298 -11.80 -14.60 33.09
CA THR A 298 -11.92 -15.16 34.45
C THR A 298 -10.87 -16.24 34.77
N GLY A 299 -10.74 -16.57 36.05
CA GLY A 299 -9.95 -17.72 36.52
C GLY A 299 -8.44 -17.61 36.29
N ALA A 300 -7.78 -18.77 36.18
CA ALA A 300 -6.33 -18.85 35.96
C ALA A 300 -5.89 -18.16 34.66
N ARG A 301 -6.70 -18.28 33.59
CA ARG A 301 -6.42 -17.65 32.30
C ARG A 301 -6.41 -16.12 32.39
N LYS A 302 -7.29 -15.51 33.21
CA LYS A 302 -7.27 -14.06 33.47
C LYS A 302 -5.97 -13.60 34.12
N LYS A 303 -5.46 -14.35 35.10
CA LYS A 303 -4.17 -14.03 35.74
C LYS A 303 -3.02 -14.03 34.74
N ILE A 304 -2.96 -15.04 33.86
CA ILE A 304 -1.95 -15.11 32.78
C ILE A 304 -2.10 -13.92 31.83
N ALA A 305 -3.33 -13.55 31.47
CA ALA A 305 -3.61 -12.42 30.60
C ALA A 305 -3.21 -11.08 31.23
N ASP A 306 -3.39 -10.90 32.53
CA ASP A 306 -2.95 -9.70 33.25
C ASP A 306 -1.42 -9.58 33.30
N ASP A 307 -0.72 -10.70 33.52
CA ASP A 307 0.75 -10.72 33.45
C ASP A 307 1.26 -10.43 32.02
N ALA A 308 0.61 -11.02 31.01
CA ALA A 308 0.91 -10.77 29.60
C ALA A 308 0.66 -9.31 29.21
N ARG A 309 -0.43 -8.71 29.69
CA ARG A 309 -0.75 -7.29 29.49
C ARG A 309 0.35 -6.40 30.07
N LYS A 310 0.72 -6.60 31.34
CA LYS A 310 1.81 -5.85 31.98
C LYS A 310 3.12 -5.96 31.21
N TYR A 311 3.45 -7.15 30.71
CA TYR A 311 4.63 -7.33 29.88
C TYR A 311 4.54 -6.55 28.57
N LEU A 312 3.45 -6.69 27.82
CA LEU A 312 3.24 -5.94 26.57
C LEU A 312 3.32 -4.44 26.79
N ASP A 313 2.65 -3.91 27.81
CA ASP A 313 2.65 -2.48 28.12
C ASP A 313 4.07 -2.00 28.49
N SER A 314 4.85 -2.83 29.19
CA SER A 314 6.24 -2.50 29.56
C SER A 314 7.21 -2.42 28.37
N VAL A 315 6.92 -3.16 27.29
CA VAL A 315 7.70 -3.13 26.05
C VAL A 315 7.16 -2.05 25.13
N LEU A 316 5.88 -2.13 24.78
CA LEU A 316 5.23 -1.24 23.81
C LEU A 316 5.13 0.20 24.30
N GLY A 317 5.06 0.44 25.60
CA GLY A 317 5.04 1.79 26.18
C GLY A 317 6.36 2.55 26.02
N LYS A 318 7.47 1.85 25.73
CA LYS A 318 8.79 2.46 25.48
C LYS A 318 9.01 2.83 24.01
N LEU A 319 8.19 2.28 23.12
CA LEU A 319 8.36 2.46 21.68
C LEU A 319 7.70 3.76 21.24
N LYS A 320 8.47 4.61 20.58
CA LYS A 320 7.97 5.86 20.00
C LYS A 320 7.46 5.62 18.58
N PHE A 321 6.36 6.29 18.25
CA PHE A 321 5.80 6.30 16.91
C PHE A 321 5.91 7.70 16.32
N GLU A 322 7.13 8.13 16.00
CA GLU A 322 7.40 9.46 15.46
C GLU A 322 8.60 9.41 14.50
N ASN A 323 8.61 10.33 13.52
CA ASN A 323 9.65 10.61 12.54
C ASN A 323 10.31 9.39 11.87
N THR A 324 9.51 8.79 11.02
CA THR A 324 9.58 7.42 10.52
C THR A 324 10.75 7.16 9.55
N ARG A 325 11.32 8.21 8.94
CA ARG A 325 12.52 8.15 8.08
C ARG A 325 13.78 8.77 8.70
N ARG A 326 13.65 9.73 9.62
CA ARG A 326 14.81 10.38 10.27
C ARG A 326 15.44 9.49 11.33
N ASP A 327 14.61 8.67 11.99
CA ASP A 327 15.01 7.72 13.02
C ASP A 327 14.98 6.27 12.53
N LYS A 328 15.44 6.00 11.29
CA LYS A 328 15.60 4.64 10.70
C LYS A 328 16.34 3.62 11.59
N LYS A 329 16.92 4.07 12.71
CA LYS A 329 17.52 3.20 13.70
C LYS A 329 16.41 2.45 14.43
N PRO A 330 16.37 1.11 14.34
CA PRO A 330 15.51 0.30 15.18
C PRO A 330 15.64 0.73 16.64
N GLN A 331 14.52 0.92 17.34
CA GLN A 331 14.52 1.20 18.78
C GLN A 331 14.79 -0.07 19.60
N MET A 332 14.86 -1.22 18.93
CA MET A 332 15.22 -2.52 19.49
C MET A 332 16.22 -3.21 18.55
N THR A 333 17.23 -3.83 19.14
CA THR A 333 18.16 -4.72 18.46
C THR A 333 17.47 -6.04 18.06
N GLU A 334 18.08 -6.80 17.14
CA GLU A 334 17.58 -8.12 16.76
C GLU A 334 17.46 -9.08 17.95
N GLY A 335 18.42 -9.06 18.87
CA GLY A 335 18.36 -9.89 20.09
C GLY A 335 17.21 -9.51 21.02
N GLU A 336 16.87 -8.22 21.11
CA GLU A 336 15.70 -7.77 21.86
C GLU A 336 14.39 -8.18 21.17
N LEU A 337 14.34 -8.16 19.84
CA LEU A 337 13.19 -8.64 19.07
C LEU A 337 13.01 -10.16 19.22
N ASP A 338 14.09 -10.94 19.27
CA ASP A 338 14.05 -12.37 19.55
C ASP A 338 13.53 -12.68 20.96
N ALA A 339 14.06 -11.97 21.97
CA ALA A 339 13.58 -12.09 23.34
C ALA A 339 12.09 -11.72 23.44
N TYR A 340 11.68 -10.66 22.73
CA TYR A 340 10.28 -10.25 22.63
C TYR A 340 9.39 -11.35 22.02
N ARG A 341 9.74 -11.85 20.83
CA ARG A 341 8.98 -12.90 20.15
C ARG A 341 8.80 -14.12 21.03
N LYS A 342 9.91 -14.61 21.62
CA LYS A 342 9.90 -15.76 22.51
C LYS A 342 8.93 -15.53 23.67
N LYS A 343 8.98 -14.35 24.30
CA LYS A 343 8.12 -14.06 25.44
C LYS A 343 6.64 -13.97 25.07
N VAL A 344 6.32 -13.40 23.92
CA VAL A 344 4.94 -13.36 23.40
C VAL A 344 4.42 -14.77 23.11
N GLN A 345 5.24 -15.62 22.48
CA GLN A 345 4.89 -17.01 22.20
C GLN A 345 4.68 -17.83 23.49
N GLU A 346 5.53 -17.64 24.52
CA GLU A 346 5.34 -18.26 25.84
C GLU A 346 3.96 -17.91 26.43
N TYR A 347 3.54 -16.65 26.37
CA TYR A 347 2.22 -16.24 26.85
C TYR A 347 1.09 -16.84 26.02
N LEU A 348 1.23 -16.88 24.70
CA LEU A 348 0.23 -17.50 23.82
C LEU A 348 0.02 -18.98 24.14
N VAL A 349 1.10 -19.75 24.33
CA VAL A 349 1.03 -21.16 24.73
C VAL A 349 0.32 -21.32 26.07
N ARG A 350 0.70 -20.51 27.07
CA ARG A 350 0.08 -20.54 28.41
C ARG A 350 -1.39 -20.14 28.42
N LEU A 351 -1.82 -19.27 27.49
CA LEU A 351 -3.23 -18.85 27.35
C LEU A 351 -4.08 -19.87 26.59
N ALA A 352 -3.46 -20.79 25.86
CA ALA A 352 -4.12 -21.86 25.13
C ALA A 352 -4.32 -23.14 25.95
N GLN A 353 -3.56 -23.31 27.03
CA GLN A 353 -3.75 -24.33 28.08
C GLN A 353 -4.87 -23.90 29.04
#